data_AF-A0A6G4WQ32-F1
#
_entry.id   AF-A0A6G4WQ32-F1
#
_cell.length_a   1.000
_cell.length_b   1.000
_cell.length_c   1.000
_cell.angle_alpha   90.00
_cell.angle_beta   90.00
_cell.angle_gamma   90.00
#
_symmetry.space_group_name_H-M   'P 1'
#
loop_
_entity.id
_entity.type
_entity.pdbx_description
1 polymer ?
#
loop_
_entity_poly.entity_id
_entity_poly.type
_entity_poly.pdbx_seq_one_letter_code
_entity_poly.pdbx_strand_id
1 'polypeptide(L)'
;CDLARDIQNKFRRARDQLLTFAQWPGMVDATNNACERALRPAVVQRKITNGYRAMWAAQGEADIRTVVDTARLAPGTNPFKIILQTVSA
;
A
#
# COMPACT_ATOMS: atom_id res chain seq x y z
N CYS A 1 24.57 4.93 21.83
CA CYS A 1 24.37 3.47 21.69
C CYS A 1 24.14 3.13 20.21
N ASP A 2 24.24 1.86 19.84
CA ASP A 2 24.11 1.43 18.44
C ASP A 2 22.72 1.70 17.86
N LEU A 3 21.66 1.56 18.68
CA LEU A 3 20.28 1.90 18.28
C LEU A 3 20.15 3.34 17.78
N ALA A 4 20.73 4.31 18.49
CA ALA A 4 20.69 5.71 18.08
C ALA A 4 21.41 5.93 16.74
N ARG A 5 22.54 5.22 16.54
CA ARG A 5 23.31 5.28 15.29
C ARG A 5 22.53 4.69 14.12
N ASP A 6 21.82 3.58 14.33
CA ASP A 6 21.00 2.96 13.30
C ASP A 6 19.81 3.85 12.89
N ILE A 7 19.16 4.49 13.87
CA ILE A 7 18.08 5.45 13.60
C ILE A 7 18.64 6.63 12.80
N GLN A 8 19.73 7.24 13.24
CA GLN A 8 20.37 8.34 12.51
C GLN A 8 20.75 7.95 11.08
N ASN A 9 21.25 6.73 10.87
CA ASN A 9 21.59 6.22 9.54
C ASN A 9 20.33 6.08 8.65
N LYS A 10 19.21 5.61 9.19
CA LYS A 10 17.93 5.55 8.46
C LYS A 10 17.46 6.94 8.03
N PHE A 11 17.44 7.90 8.95
CA PHE A 11 17.10 9.30 8.64
C PHE A 11 18.03 9.90 7.59
N ARG A 12 19.35 9.66 7.70
CA ARG A 12 20.34 10.16 6.74
C ARG A 12 20.13 9.60 5.34
N ARG A 13 19.77 8.32 5.22
CA ARG A 13 19.48 7.68 3.91
C ARG A 13 18.18 8.20 3.29
N ALA A 14 17.18 8.51 4.12
CA ALA A 14 15.89 9.01 3.66
C ALA A 14 15.84 10.55 3.55
N ARG A 15 16.94 11.26 3.81
CA ARG A 15 16.97 12.72 4.04
C ARG A 15 16.26 13.53 2.95
N ASP A 16 16.42 13.13 1.68
CA ASP A 16 15.89 13.85 0.53
C ASP A 16 14.37 13.62 0.34
N GLN A 17 13.79 12.65 1.07
CA GLN A 17 12.37 12.27 0.99
C GLN A 17 11.56 12.74 2.22
N LEU A 18 12.22 13.10 3.33
CA LEU A 18 11.57 13.38 4.62
C LEU A 18 10.55 14.53 4.56
N LEU A 19 10.81 15.53 3.72
CA LEU A 19 10.04 16.77 3.63
C LEU A 19 9.33 16.94 2.28
N THR A 20 9.02 15.83 1.61
CA THR A 20 8.28 15.84 0.33
C THR A 20 7.00 16.70 0.44
N PHE A 21 6.22 16.57 1.51
CA PHE A 21 5.01 17.38 1.73
C PHE A 21 5.26 18.90 1.77
N ALA A 22 6.46 19.35 2.17
CA ALA A 22 6.82 20.77 2.17
C ALA A 22 7.17 21.28 0.77
N GLN A 23 7.68 20.40 -0.10
CA GLN A 23 7.98 20.71 -1.50
C GLN A 23 6.72 20.67 -2.39
N TRP A 24 5.72 19.85 -2.04
CA TRP A 24 4.46 19.70 -2.78
C TRP A 24 3.22 19.92 -1.89
N PRO A 25 3.00 21.16 -1.39
CA PRO A 25 1.89 21.45 -0.49
C PRO A 25 0.53 21.21 -1.18
N GLY A 26 -0.38 20.54 -0.47
CA GLY A 26 -1.72 20.21 -0.96
C GLY A 26 -1.80 19.03 -1.92
N MET A 27 -0.67 18.57 -2.48
CA MET A 27 -0.60 17.34 -3.28
C MET A 27 -0.16 16.13 -2.44
N VAL A 28 0.75 16.36 -1.48
CA VAL A 28 1.24 15.32 -0.57
C VAL A 28 0.92 15.74 0.87
N ASP A 29 0.15 14.92 1.56
CA ASP A 29 -0.14 15.14 2.98
C ASP A 29 1.11 14.97 3.85
N ALA A 30 1.20 15.75 4.93
CA ALA A 30 2.24 15.59 5.95
C ALA A 30 2.09 14.29 6.76
N THR A 31 0.99 13.55 6.58
CA THR A 31 0.70 12.29 7.27
C THR A 31 0.61 11.14 6.28
N ASN A 32 1.03 9.94 6.70
CA ASN A 32 0.91 8.71 5.91
C ASN A 32 -0.44 7.99 6.10
N ASN A 33 -1.45 8.65 6.70
CA ASN A 33 -2.73 8.04 7.09
C ASN A 33 -3.46 7.34 5.93
N ALA A 34 -3.42 7.95 4.74
CA ALA A 34 -4.02 7.36 3.54
C ALA A 34 -3.34 6.03 3.16
N CYS A 35 -2.00 6.00 3.16
CA CYS A 35 -1.21 4.80 2.88
C CYS A 35 -1.46 3.71 3.93
N GLU A 36 -1.49 4.06 5.22
CA GLU A 36 -1.78 3.10 6.28
C GLU A 36 -3.18 2.51 6.15
N ARG A 37 -4.19 3.35 5.85
CA ARG A 37 -5.56 2.89 5.61
C ARG A 37 -5.64 1.95 4.42
N ALA A 38 -4.91 2.22 3.35
CA ALA A 38 -4.84 1.34 2.18
C ALA A 38 -4.17 -0.01 2.49
N LEU A 39 -3.18 -0.05 3.40
CA LEU A 39 -2.50 -1.27 3.80
C LEU A 39 -3.28 -2.13 4.81
N ARG A 40 -4.20 -1.54 5.59
CA ARG A 40 -4.97 -2.24 6.65
C ARG A 40 -5.66 -3.52 6.20
N PRO A 41 -6.38 -3.56 5.06
CA PRO A 41 -7.02 -4.79 4.60
C PRO A 41 -6.04 -5.95 4.43
N ALA A 42 -4.84 -5.68 3.89
CA ALA A 42 -3.81 -6.69 3.67
C ALA A 42 -3.25 -7.26 4.97
N VAL A 43 -2.95 -6.39 5.94
CA VAL A 43 -2.40 -6.85 7.24
C VAL A 43 -3.44 -7.58 8.08
N VAL A 44 -4.72 -7.16 8.01
CA VAL A 44 -5.84 -7.85 8.67
C VAL A 44 -6.04 -9.23 8.06
N GLN A 45 -6.07 -9.31 6.74
CA GLN A 45 -6.24 -10.57 6.02
C GLN A 45 -5.09 -11.54 6.32
N ARG A 46 -3.84 -11.08 6.28
CA ARG A 46 -2.66 -11.87 6.66
C ARG A 46 -2.75 -12.39 8.10
N LYS A 47 -3.28 -11.58 9.03
CA LYS A 47 -3.48 -11.99 10.43
C LYS A 47 -4.52 -13.11 10.55
N ILE A 48 -5.63 -13.00 9.82
CA ILE A 48 -6.73 -13.98 9.85
C ILE A 48 -6.30 -15.30 9.19
N THR A 49 -5.60 -15.22 8.05
CA THR A 49 -5.20 -16.41 7.28
C THR A 49 -3.91 -17.05 7.78
N ASN A 50 -3.21 -16.41 8.71
CA ASN A 50 -1.83 -16.72 9.10
C ASN A 50 -0.85 -16.68 7.90
N GLY A 51 -1.17 -15.86 6.90
CA GLY A 51 -0.39 -15.69 5.68
C GLY A 51 -0.48 -16.86 4.69
N TYR A 52 0.14 -16.65 3.53
CA TYR A 52 0.19 -17.62 2.44
C TYR A 52 1.35 -18.60 2.59
N ARG A 53 1.12 -19.86 2.23
CA ARG A 53 2.16 -20.90 2.18
C ARG A 53 2.82 -21.05 0.79
N ALA A 54 2.20 -20.48 -0.24
CA ALA A 54 2.70 -20.50 -1.60
C ALA A 54 2.80 -19.08 -2.15
N MET A 55 3.93 -18.75 -2.80
CA MET A 55 4.18 -17.42 -3.35
C MET A 55 3.18 -17.04 -4.44
N TRP A 56 2.74 -18.00 -5.26
CA TRP A 56 1.74 -17.74 -6.30
C TRP A 56 0.41 -17.22 -5.71
N ALA A 57 0.01 -17.73 -4.55
CA ALA A 57 -1.23 -17.32 -3.89
C ALA A 57 -1.11 -15.91 -3.29
N ALA A 58 0.07 -15.58 -2.74
CA ALA A 58 0.36 -14.24 -2.26
C ALA A 58 0.36 -13.21 -3.40
N GLN A 59 0.98 -13.56 -4.54
CA GLN A 59 1.02 -12.69 -5.71
C GLN A 59 -0.37 -12.49 -6.31
N GLY A 60 -1.12 -13.58 -6.52
CA GLY A 60 -2.47 -13.49 -7.07
C GLY A 60 -3.42 -12.65 -6.21
N GLU A 61 -3.26 -12.69 -4.89
CA GLU A 61 -4.04 -11.80 -4.02
C GLU A 61 -3.62 -10.34 -4.11
N ALA A 62 -2.31 -10.06 -4.19
CA ALA A 62 -1.80 -8.71 -4.40
C ALA A 62 -2.30 -8.13 -5.74
N ASP A 63 -2.35 -8.93 -6.80
CA ASP A 63 -2.82 -8.53 -8.12
C ASP A 63 -4.32 -8.18 -8.08
N ILE A 64 -5.16 -9.04 -7.49
CA ILE A 64 -6.61 -8.78 -7.33
C ILE A 64 -6.84 -7.51 -6.51
N ARG A 65 -6.14 -7.35 -5.38
CA ARG A 65 -6.29 -6.15 -4.53
C ARG A 65 -5.89 -4.90 -5.30
N THR A 66 -4.79 -4.94 -6.05
CA THR A 66 -4.31 -3.80 -6.86
C THR A 66 -5.39 -3.32 -7.82
N VAL A 67 -6.01 -4.24 -8.56
CA VAL A 67 -7.07 -3.93 -9.52
C VAL A 67 -8.31 -3.35 -8.82
N VAL A 68 -8.78 -3.99 -7.75
CA VAL A 68 -9.99 -3.59 -7.03
C VAL A 68 -9.81 -2.24 -6.33
N ASP A 69 -8.69 -2.03 -5.64
CA ASP A 69 -8.42 -0.80 -4.89
C ASP A 69 -8.21 0.38 -5.83
N THR A 70 -7.53 0.17 -6.96
CA THR A 70 -7.39 1.21 -8.01
C THR A 70 -8.75 1.57 -8.60
N ALA A 71 -9.60 0.58 -8.91
CA ALA A 71 -10.92 0.83 -9.45
C ALA A 71 -11.83 1.60 -8.48
N ARG A 72 -11.68 1.40 -7.17
CA ARG A 72 -12.43 2.14 -6.13
C ARG A 72 -12.10 3.63 -6.07
N LEU A 73 -10.98 4.07 -6.65
CA LEU A 73 -10.63 5.49 -6.72
C LEU A 73 -11.46 6.25 -7.76
N ALA A 74 -12.02 5.54 -8.75
CA ALA A 74 -12.94 6.12 -9.72
C ALA A 74 -14.39 6.16 -9.17
N PRO A 75 -15.19 7.19 -9.48
CA PRO A 75 -16.61 7.21 -9.13
C PRO A 75 -17.42 6.17 -9.92
N GLY A 76 -18.40 5.53 -9.27
CA GLY A 76 -19.40 4.68 -9.94
C GLY A 76 -18.91 3.26 -10.31
N THR A 77 -17.74 2.84 -9.85
CA THR A 77 -17.14 1.55 -10.21
C THR A 77 -17.73 0.39 -9.40
N ASN A 78 -18.07 -0.70 -10.09
CA ASN A 78 -18.51 -1.95 -9.46
C ASN A 78 -17.33 -2.96 -9.42
N PRO A 79 -16.84 -3.37 -8.24
CA PRO A 79 -15.70 -4.27 -8.12
C PRO A 79 -15.87 -5.60 -8.85
N PHE A 80 -17.08 -6.18 -8.84
CA PHE A 80 -17.35 -7.44 -9.53
C PHE A 80 -17.19 -7.30 -11.04
N LYS A 81 -17.73 -6.23 -11.62
CA LYS A 81 -17.60 -5.95 -13.05
C LYS A 81 -16.13 -5.80 -13.47
N ILE A 82 -15.33 -5.13 -12.65
CA ILE A 82 -13.90 -4.91 -12.92
C ILE A 82 -13.11 -6.22 -12.85
N ILE A 83 -13.33 -7.03 -11.81
CA ILE A 83 -12.68 -8.35 -11.70
C ILE A 83 -13.05 -9.21 -12.91
N LEU A 84 -14.34 -9.25 -13.27
CA LEU A 84 -14.82 -10.02 -14.42
C LEU A 84 -14.16 -9.57 -15.72
N GLN A 85 -14.08 -8.26 -15.97
CA GLN A 85 -13.41 -7.70 -17.15
C GLN A 85 -11.92 -8.05 -17.19
N THR A 86 -11.23 -8.02 -16.04
CA THR A 86 -9.79 -8.28 -15.96
C THR A 86 -9.46 -9.75 -16.20
N VAL A 87 -10.28 -10.66 -15.67
CA VAL A 87 -10.06 -12.12 -15.81
C VAL A 87 -10.54 -12.66 -17.16
N SER A 88 -11.46 -11.95 -17.83
CA SER A 88 -11.97 -12.35 -19.15
C SER A 88 -11.16 -11.81 -20.34
N ALA A 89 -10.15 -10.97 -20.09
CA ALA A 89 -9.27 -10.38 -21.11
C ALA A 89 -8.07 -11.30 -21.39
#